data_AF-A0A9W8L7W2-F1
#
_entry.id   AF-A0A9W8L7W2-F1
#
_cell.length_a   1.000
_cell.length_b   1.000
_cell.length_c   1.000
_cell.angle_alpha   90.00
_cell.angle_beta   90.00
_cell.angle_gamma   90.00
#
_symmetry.space_group_name_H-M   'P 1'
#
loop_
_entity.id
_entity.type
_entity.pdbx_description
1 polymer ?
#
loop_
_entity_poly.entity_id
_entity_poly.type
_entity_poly.pdbx_seq_one_letter_code
_entity_poly.pdbx_strand_id
1 'polypeptide(L)'
;SLSKYSNSDFIVYVGCFAKGTQVLMSDGVSRSIEDIQIGEQVLGEDGLPREVVALPRGTETMYEISETIGASGTNSVAPGGITFTCNATHKLVVQTEQSASVKTTVGAAEPHTTVSYFALDSAVDAATERTIEMVGTHTRIFDHNKHGANEAVRLAREFAASISKDPIRWTVEARDVGRMSATVCAATHQLYAPVLVEKPALAAAIKDAGFDESHAAAVAYLLGLYAGNNNMSGTASLTVRKTDQLLIDRIKAAVTEIKPEATIGVSAQEYADIVTFTDEQSGSGSLSELLKTVAVKLGIAKSSMALLITESFLIRENFLAGLID
;
A
#
# COMPACT_ATOMS: atom_id res chain seq x y z
N SER A 1 3.64 2.34 7.61
CA SER A 1 3.16 3.44 8.46
C SER A 1 1.65 3.37 8.53
N LEU A 2 1.08 3.32 9.74
CA LEU A 2 -0.23 2.76 10.05
C LEU A 2 -1.42 3.59 9.56
N SER A 3 -1.26 4.91 9.40
CA SER A 3 -2.29 5.76 8.78
C SER A 3 -2.49 5.49 7.28
N LYS A 4 -1.56 4.79 6.62
CA LYS A 4 -1.83 4.23 5.28
C LYS A 4 -2.80 3.04 5.31
N TYR A 5 -3.05 2.46 6.49
CA TYR A 5 -3.71 1.17 6.69
C TYR A 5 -4.94 1.26 7.58
N SER A 6 -5.18 2.42 8.20
CA SER A 6 -6.32 2.66 9.06
C SER A 6 -7.23 3.69 8.39
N ASN A 7 -8.20 3.20 7.62
CA ASN A 7 -9.21 3.99 6.89
C ASN A 7 -10.33 4.47 7.83
N SER A 8 -10.01 4.75 9.09
CA SER A 8 -11.00 5.22 10.08
C SER A 8 -11.08 6.73 10.01
N ASP A 9 -12.18 7.28 9.49
CA ASP A 9 -12.51 8.71 9.61
C ASP A 9 -12.72 9.16 11.07
N PHE A 10 -12.74 8.20 12.00
CA PHE A 10 -12.94 8.41 13.42
C PHE A 10 -12.01 7.49 14.23
N ILE A 11 -10.96 8.05 14.83
CA ILE A 11 -10.13 7.31 15.79
C ILE A 11 -10.93 7.16 17.09
N VAL A 12 -11.50 5.97 17.31
CA VAL A 12 -12.27 5.66 18.53
C VAL A 12 -11.35 5.64 19.77
N TYR A 13 -11.92 6.16 20.86
CA TYR A 13 -11.39 6.59 22.16
C TYR A 13 -10.65 5.54 23.05
N VAL A 14 -9.97 4.54 22.49
CA VAL A 14 -9.13 3.60 23.26
C VAL A 14 -7.73 3.55 22.66
N GLY A 15 -6.70 3.42 23.49
CA GLY A 15 -5.32 3.33 23.01
C GLY A 15 -5.13 2.06 22.20
N CYS A 16 -5.20 2.18 20.88
CA CYS A 16 -5.47 1.03 20.01
C CYS A 16 -4.24 0.22 19.62
N PHE A 17 -3.04 0.79 19.62
CA PHE A 17 -1.86 0.20 18.97
C PHE A 17 -0.74 -0.12 19.96
N ALA A 18 0.05 -1.15 19.65
CA ALA A 18 1.25 -1.46 20.42
C ALA A 18 2.29 -0.32 20.32
N LYS A 19 3.06 -0.13 21.39
CA LYS A 19 4.20 0.78 21.42
C LYS A 19 5.18 0.49 20.26
N GLY A 20 5.71 1.53 19.63
CA GLY A 20 6.63 1.43 18.49
C GLY A 20 5.96 1.42 17.12
N THR A 21 4.63 1.29 17.07
CA THR A 21 3.85 1.36 15.84
C THR A 21 4.07 2.71 15.15
N GLN A 22 4.52 2.69 13.89
CA GLN A 22 4.80 3.89 13.11
C GLN A 22 3.53 4.42 12.43
N VAL A 23 3.24 5.72 12.54
CA VAL A 23 2.11 6.44 11.92
C VAL A 23 2.65 7.51 10.98
N LEU A 24 1.99 7.71 9.83
CA LEU A 24 2.41 8.69 8.82
C LEU A 24 1.72 10.00 9.18
N MET A 25 2.53 10.98 9.51
CA MET A 25 2.09 12.32 9.86
C MET A 25 1.71 13.10 8.58
N SER A 26 0.93 14.16 8.72
CA SER A 26 0.50 14.99 7.56
C SER A 26 1.67 15.73 6.89
N ASP A 27 2.80 15.86 7.59
CA ASP A 27 4.05 16.37 7.06
C ASP A 27 4.85 15.33 6.24
N GLY A 28 4.36 14.09 6.15
CA GLY A 28 5.00 13.00 5.41
C GLY A 28 6.03 12.20 6.21
N VAL A 29 6.33 12.59 7.45
CA VAL A 29 7.28 11.89 8.32
C VAL A 29 6.57 10.75 9.06
N SER A 30 7.25 9.62 9.25
CA SER A 30 6.74 8.55 10.13
C SER A 30 7.15 8.81 11.57
N ARG A 31 6.20 8.65 12.50
CA ARG A 31 6.41 8.84 13.93
C ARG A 31 5.83 7.67 14.72
N SER A 32 6.49 7.30 15.82
CA SER A 32 5.97 6.29 16.73
C SER A 32 4.70 6.78 17.44
N ILE A 33 3.70 5.89 17.58
CA ILE A 33 2.39 6.20 18.18
C ILE A 33 2.47 6.74 19.62
N GLU A 34 3.52 6.37 20.37
CA GLU A 34 3.75 6.87 21.72
C GLU A 34 4.22 8.34 21.76
N ASP A 35 4.83 8.84 20.68
CA ASP A 35 5.46 10.16 20.62
C ASP A 35 4.51 11.24 20.09
N ILE A 36 3.39 10.84 19.47
CA ILE A 36 2.37 11.76 18.93
C ILE A 36 1.68 12.53 20.06
N GLN A 37 1.51 13.84 19.86
CA GLN A 37 0.89 14.77 20.81
C GLN A 37 -0.49 15.28 20.33
N ILE A 38 -1.30 15.78 21.27
CA ILE A 38 -2.57 16.45 20.95
C ILE A 38 -2.29 17.72 20.14
N GLY A 39 -3.13 17.98 19.13
CA GLY A 39 -2.99 19.08 18.17
C GLY A 39 -2.07 18.78 16.99
N GLU A 40 -1.32 17.67 17.02
CA GLU A 40 -0.56 17.21 15.86
C GLU A 40 -1.48 16.62 14.79
N GLN A 41 -0.96 16.50 13.58
CA GLN A 41 -1.75 16.09 12.43
C GLN A 41 -1.21 14.79 11.82
N VAL A 42 -2.06 13.76 11.77
CA VAL A 42 -1.79 12.51 11.05
C VAL A 42 -2.31 12.62 9.61
N LEU A 43 -1.81 11.77 8.71
CA LEU A 43 -2.26 11.75 7.32
C LEU A 43 -3.54 10.91 7.18
N GLY A 44 -4.60 11.46 6.59
CA GLY A 44 -5.79 10.71 6.21
C GLY A 44 -5.60 9.92 4.91
N GLU A 45 -6.50 8.95 4.65
CA GLU A 45 -6.49 8.16 3.41
C GLU A 45 -6.67 9.00 2.13
N ASP A 46 -7.31 10.17 2.27
CA ASP A 46 -7.53 11.18 1.24
C ASP A 46 -6.31 12.09 1.01
N GLY A 47 -5.22 11.89 1.76
CA GLY A 47 -4.05 12.75 1.75
C GLY A 47 -4.20 14.04 2.55
N LEU A 48 -5.35 14.26 3.20
CA LEU A 48 -5.62 15.47 3.99
C LEU A 48 -5.26 15.26 5.47
N PRO A 49 -4.85 16.31 6.20
CA PRO A 49 -4.52 16.20 7.62
C PRO A 49 -5.71 15.80 8.50
N ARG A 50 -5.45 15.06 9.58
CA ARG A 50 -6.41 14.75 10.66
C ARG A 50 -5.80 15.15 11.99
N GLU A 51 -6.47 16.04 12.73
CA GLU A 51 -6.00 16.53 14.02
C GLU A 51 -6.18 15.49 15.14
N VAL A 52 -5.15 15.31 15.95
CA VAL A 52 -5.17 14.44 17.12
C VAL A 52 -5.79 15.19 18.30
N VAL A 53 -7.01 14.80 18.69
CA VAL A 53 -7.75 15.46 19.78
C VAL A 53 -7.61 14.75 21.14
N ALA A 54 -7.18 13.49 21.14
CA ALA A 54 -7.04 12.67 22.34
C ALA A 54 -5.95 11.60 22.17
N LEU A 55 -5.36 11.17 23.30
CA LEU A 55 -4.35 10.11 23.37
C LEU A 55 -4.77 9.06 24.41
N PRO A 56 -5.81 8.27 24.16
CA PRO A 56 -6.20 7.21 25.07
C PRO A 56 -5.06 6.19 25.22
N ARG A 57 -4.83 5.69 26.44
CA ARG A 57 -3.78 4.72 26.78
C ARG A 57 -4.35 3.68 27.75
N GLY A 58 -3.86 2.46 27.71
CA GLY A 58 -4.33 1.38 28.59
C GLY A 58 -3.56 0.09 28.38
N THR A 59 -4.08 -0.98 28.98
CA THR A 59 -3.57 -2.34 28.79
C THR A 59 -4.75 -3.24 28.47
N GLU A 60 -4.61 -4.05 27.43
CA GLU A 60 -5.64 -4.95 26.93
C GLU A 60 -4.97 -6.12 26.20
N THR A 61 -5.71 -7.18 25.93
CA THR A 61 -5.27 -8.25 25.03
C THR A 61 -4.92 -7.66 23.67
N MET A 62 -3.75 -8.03 23.14
CA MET A 62 -3.25 -7.55 21.86
C MET A 62 -3.37 -8.63 20.77
N TYR A 63 -3.62 -8.19 19.55
CA TYR A 63 -3.72 -8.99 18.34
C TYR A 63 -2.69 -8.49 17.33
N GLU A 64 -1.90 -9.41 16.79
CA GLU A 64 -1.04 -9.14 15.65
C GLU A 64 -1.84 -9.37 14.36
N ILE A 65 -1.79 -8.38 13.48
CA ILE A 65 -2.41 -8.39 12.17
C ILE A 65 -1.31 -8.50 11.14
N SER A 66 -1.33 -9.55 10.34
CA SER A 66 -0.30 -9.84 9.35
C SER A 66 -0.91 -10.14 8.00
N GLU A 67 -0.36 -9.53 6.96
CA GLU A 67 -0.71 -9.83 5.58
C GLU A 67 -0.40 -11.29 5.26
N THR A 68 -1.35 -11.96 4.61
CA THR A 68 -1.19 -13.33 4.15
C THR A 68 -1.15 -13.40 2.64
N ILE A 69 -0.24 -14.22 2.11
CA ILE A 69 -0.21 -14.63 0.70
C ILE A 69 -0.69 -16.08 0.58
N GLY A 70 -1.34 -16.40 -0.54
CA GLY A 70 -1.76 -17.76 -0.84
C GLY A 70 -3.02 -17.81 -1.69
N ALA A 71 -3.16 -18.90 -2.45
CA ALA A 71 -4.45 -19.28 -3.02
C ALA A 71 -5.27 -20.04 -1.94
N SER A 72 -6.59 -19.90 -2.05
CA SER A 72 -7.59 -20.47 -1.12
C SER A 72 -7.15 -21.80 -0.50
N GLY A 73 -6.82 -21.79 0.80
CA GLY A 73 -6.48 -22.98 1.59
C GLY A 73 -5.03 -23.12 2.06
N THR A 74 -4.07 -22.32 1.54
CA THR A 74 -2.66 -22.33 2.01
C THR A 74 -2.17 -20.91 2.28
N ASN A 75 -2.83 -20.21 3.20
CA ASN A 75 -2.40 -18.87 3.58
C ASN A 75 -1.11 -18.97 4.41
N SER A 76 -0.07 -18.28 3.98
CA SER A 76 1.16 -18.06 4.75
C SER A 76 1.37 -16.56 4.95
N VAL A 77 2.09 -16.18 6.00
CA VAL A 77 2.44 -14.77 6.23
C VAL A 77 3.33 -14.30 5.09
N ALA A 78 2.97 -13.16 4.49
CA ALA A 78 3.70 -12.55 3.40
C ALA A 78 5.10 -12.10 3.87
N PRO A 79 6.20 -12.62 3.27
CA PRO A 79 7.54 -12.13 3.59
C PRO A 79 7.65 -10.64 3.25
N GLY A 80 7.95 -9.81 4.25
CA GLY A 80 7.98 -8.35 4.08
C GLY A 80 6.61 -7.71 3.90
N GLY A 81 5.52 -8.44 4.13
CA GLY A 81 4.16 -7.92 4.07
C GLY A 81 3.82 -6.97 5.22
N ILE A 82 2.63 -6.39 5.12
CA ILE A 82 2.15 -5.41 6.10
C ILE A 82 1.82 -6.11 7.42
N THR A 83 2.38 -5.60 8.53
CA THR A 83 2.03 -6.04 9.89
C THR A 83 1.81 -4.86 10.83
N PHE A 84 0.88 -5.01 11.77
CA PHE A 84 0.73 -4.14 12.93
C PHE A 84 0.08 -4.87 14.10
N THR A 85 0.22 -4.32 15.31
CA THR A 85 -0.38 -4.90 16.51
C THR A 85 -1.36 -3.92 17.13
N CYS A 86 -2.58 -4.39 17.41
CA CYS A 86 -3.65 -3.60 17.99
C CYS A 86 -4.30 -4.30 19.20
N ASN A 87 -5.06 -3.58 20.02
CA ASN A 87 -5.80 -4.16 21.13
C ASN A 87 -7.08 -4.89 20.66
N ALA A 88 -7.67 -5.68 21.55
CA ALA A 88 -8.84 -6.51 21.27
C ALA A 88 -10.06 -5.72 20.78
N THR A 89 -10.25 -4.48 21.26
CA THR A 89 -11.33 -3.56 20.88
C THR A 89 -11.00 -2.64 19.72
N HIS A 90 -9.81 -2.75 19.11
CA HIS A 90 -9.47 -1.97 17.92
C HIS A 90 -10.41 -2.32 16.77
N LYS A 91 -11.03 -1.31 16.17
CA LYS A 91 -11.88 -1.46 14.99
C LYS A 91 -11.01 -1.54 13.75
N LEU A 92 -10.90 -2.74 13.19
CA LEU A 92 -10.31 -2.98 11.88
C LEU A 92 -11.28 -2.46 10.82
N VAL A 93 -10.78 -1.65 9.88
CA VAL A 93 -11.56 -1.19 8.73
C VAL A 93 -11.40 -2.20 7.61
N VAL A 94 -12.49 -2.87 7.27
CA VAL A 94 -12.49 -4.01 6.35
C VAL A 94 -13.45 -3.78 5.20
N GLN A 95 -13.17 -4.47 4.10
CA GLN A 95 -14.01 -4.54 2.93
C GLN A 95 -14.31 -6.00 2.62
N THR A 96 -15.58 -6.33 2.42
CA THR A 96 -16.01 -7.65 1.95
C THR A 96 -16.47 -7.54 0.50
N GLU A 97 -15.81 -8.28 -0.38
CA GLU A 97 -16.20 -8.35 -1.79
C GLU A 97 -17.59 -8.97 -1.91
N GLN A 98 -18.50 -8.23 -2.52
CA GLN A 98 -19.89 -8.64 -2.62
C GLN A 98 -20.04 -9.82 -3.57
N SER A 99 -20.93 -10.74 -3.22
CA SER A 99 -21.22 -11.93 -4.00
C SER A 99 -22.72 -12.16 -3.97
N ALA A 100 -23.35 -12.39 -5.12
CA ALA A 100 -24.75 -12.77 -5.22
C ALA A 100 -24.85 -13.97 -6.18
N SER A 101 -24.89 -15.17 -5.60
CA SER A 101 -24.85 -16.43 -6.35
C SER A 101 -26.23 -17.08 -6.40
N VAL A 102 -26.64 -17.54 -7.59
CA VAL A 102 -27.91 -18.22 -7.81
C VAL A 102 -27.66 -19.71 -7.98
N LYS A 103 -28.36 -20.55 -7.18
CA LYS A 103 -28.27 -22.01 -7.26
C LYS A 103 -29.65 -22.64 -7.33
N THR A 104 -29.87 -23.51 -8.30
CA THR A 104 -31.14 -24.22 -8.50
C THR A 104 -31.03 -25.69 -8.10
N THR A 105 -32.00 -26.17 -7.34
CA THR A 105 -32.12 -27.56 -6.86
C THR A 105 -33.42 -28.15 -7.39
N VAL A 106 -33.35 -29.11 -8.33
CA VAL A 106 -34.53 -29.65 -9.05
C VAL A 106 -34.88 -31.09 -8.63
N GLY A 107 -33.98 -31.79 -7.93
CA GLY A 107 -34.15 -33.21 -7.54
C GLY A 107 -34.45 -33.45 -6.05
N ALA A 108 -34.79 -32.41 -5.31
CA ALA A 108 -35.15 -32.50 -3.89
C ALA A 108 -36.67 -32.70 -3.73
N ALA A 109 -37.10 -33.15 -2.54
CA ALA A 109 -38.54 -33.23 -2.20
C ALA A 109 -39.25 -31.87 -2.37
N GLU A 110 -38.51 -30.78 -2.13
CA GLU A 110 -38.94 -29.39 -2.35
C GLU A 110 -37.98 -28.73 -3.35
N PRO A 111 -38.28 -28.75 -4.66
CA PRO A 111 -37.45 -28.08 -5.66
C PRO A 111 -37.50 -26.56 -5.47
N HIS A 112 -36.35 -25.91 -5.54
CA HIS A 112 -36.22 -24.49 -5.26
C HIS A 112 -35.00 -23.86 -5.95
N THR A 113 -35.02 -22.55 -6.11
CA THR A 113 -33.85 -21.75 -6.47
C THR A 113 -33.48 -20.87 -5.29
N THR A 114 -32.20 -20.82 -4.95
CA THR A 114 -31.66 -19.98 -3.87
C THR A 114 -30.79 -18.88 -4.45
N VAL A 115 -30.79 -17.74 -3.76
CA VAL A 115 -29.82 -16.66 -3.96
C VAL A 115 -29.07 -16.47 -2.65
N SER A 116 -27.77 -16.77 -2.66
CA SER A 116 -26.88 -16.54 -1.52
C SER A 116 -26.07 -15.28 -1.75
N TYR A 117 -26.10 -14.36 -0.79
CA TYR A 117 -25.44 -13.06 -0.89
C TYR A 117 -24.89 -12.55 0.44
N PHE A 118 -24.00 -11.57 0.41
CA PHE A 118 -23.50 -10.92 1.62
C PHE A 118 -24.32 -9.69 1.98
N ALA A 119 -24.59 -9.51 3.27
CA ALA A 119 -25.17 -8.28 3.80
C ALA A 119 -24.65 -8.04 5.22
N LEU A 120 -24.63 -6.78 5.64
CA LEU A 120 -24.32 -6.41 7.02
C LEU A 120 -25.51 -6.79 7.91
N ASP A 121 -25.22 -7.50 9.00
CA ASP A 121 -26.20 -7.89 10.02
C ASP A 121 -25.71 -7.42 11.40
N SER A 122 -26.63 -7.40 12.38
CA SER A 122 -26.36 -7.05 13.77
C SER A 122 -26.82 -8.18 14.68
N ALA A 123 -25.90 -8.78 15.43
CA ALA A 123 -26.20 -9.81 16.40
C ALA A 123 -25.85 -9.34 17.82
N VAL A 124 -26.72 -9.64 18.79
CA VAL A 124 -26.39 -9.43 20.21
C VAL A 124 -25.66 -10.67 20.71
N ASP A 125 -24.45 -10.47 21.21
CA ASP A 125 -23.70 -11.50 21.90
C ASP A 125 -24.35 -11.77 23.25
N ALA A 126 -24.87 -12.98 23.45
CA ALA A 126 -25.61 -13.34 24.67
C ALA A 126 -24.75 -13.39 25.94
N ALA A 127 -23.42 -13.51 25.82
CA ALA A 127 -22.52 -13.59 26.97
C ALA A 127 -22.06 -12.20 27.46
N THR A 128 -21.96 -11.24 26.55
CA THR A 128 -21.42 -9.90 26.80
C THR A 128 -22.46 -8.79 26.63
N GLU A 129 -23.66 -9.13 26.16
CA GLU A 129 -24.76 -8.21 25.82
C GLU A 129 -24.38 -7.14 24.79
N ARG A 130 -23.25 -7.31 24.09
CA ARG A 130 -22.79 -6.38 23.06
C ARG A 130 -23.48 -6.65 21.74
N THR A 131 -23.85 -5.58 21.03
CA THR A 131 -24.19 -5.66 19.61
C THR A 131 -22.91 -5.74 18.78
N ILE A 132 -22.84 -6.75 17.91
CA ILE A 132 -21.77 -6.96 16.94
C ILE A 132 -22.36 -6.80 15.56
N GLU A 133 -21.89 -5.78 14.84
CA GLU A 133 -22.19 -5.59 13.42
C GLU A 133 -21.19 -6.40 12.60
N MET A 134 -21.70 -7.28 11.74
CA MET A 134 -20.86 -8.18 10.95
C MET A 134 -21.52 -8.55 9.64
N VAL A 135 -20.71 -8.63 8.57
CA VAL A 135 -21.19 -9.17 7.29
C VAL A 135 -21.49 -10.66 7.45
N GLY A 136 -22.70 -11.07 7.08
CA GLY A 136 -23.16 -12.45 7.08
C GLY A 136 -23.50 -12.95 5.69
N THR A 137 -23.56 -14.28 5.54
CA THR A 137 -24.14 -14.92 4.36
C THR A 137 -25.65 -15.03 4.55
N HIS A 138 -26.41 -14.39 3.67
CA HIS A 138 -27.86 -14.48 3.63
C HIS A 138 -28.30 -15.34 2.45
N THR A 139 -29.40 -16.07 2.62
CA THR A 139 -29.99 -16.89 1.56
C THR A 139 -31.46 -16.57 1.41
N ARG A 140 -31.87 -16.23 0.19
CA ARG A 140 -33.27 -16.11 -0.19
C ARG A 140 -33.68 -17.30 -1.03
N ILE A 141 -34.81 -17.92 -0.70
CA ILE A 141 -35.32 -19.12 -1.37
C ILE A 141 -36.55 -18.77 -2.22
N PHE A 142 -36.59 -19.30 -3.43
CA PHE A 142 -37.65 -19.18 -4.41
C PHE A 142 -38.18 -20.58 -4.72
N ASP A 143 -39.32 -20.92 -4.11
CA ASP A 143 -39.94 -22.24 -4.17
C ASP A 143 -40.56 -22.53 -5.56
N HIS A 144 -40.16 -23.64 -6.17
CA HIS A 144 -40.66 -24.04 -7.50
C HIS A 144 -42.09 -24.57 -7.44
N ASN A 145 -42.53 -25.16 -6.33
CA ASN A 145 -43.91 -25.62 -6.16
C ASN A 145 -44.88 -24.44 -6.10
N LYS A 146 -44.43 -23.30 -5.55
CA LYS A 146 -45.23 -22.09 -5.46
C LYS A 146 -45.30 -21.30 -6.77
N HIS A 147 -44.17 -21.17 -7.47
CA HIS A 147 -44.05 -20.27 -8.62
C HIS A 147 -43.99 -20.98 -9.98
N GLY A 148 -43.67 -22.28 -10.00
CA GLY A 148 -43.18 -22.97 -11.19
C GLY A 148 -41.68 -22.74 -11.40
N ALA A 149 -40.98 -23.75 -11.93
CA ALA A 149 -39.52 -23.76 -12.00
C ALA A 149 -38.93 -22.56 -12.78
N ASN A 150 -39.48 -22.25 -13.96
CA ASN A 150 -38.97 -21.16 -14.80
C ASN A 150 -39.15 -19.79 -14.13
N GLU A 151 -40.29 -19.58 -13.48
CA GLU A 151 -40.61 -18.32 -12.83
C GLU A 151 -39.80 -18.13 -11.53
N ALA A 152 -39.64 -19.19 -10.74
CA ALA A 152 -38.76 -19.16 -9.55
C ALA A 152 -37.32 -18.79 -9.92
N VAL A 153 -36.79 -19.37 -11.02
CA VAL A 153 -35.45 -19.03 -11.54
C VAL A 153 -35.39 -17.58 -12.03
N ARG A 154 -36.44 -17.08 -12.72
CA ARG A 154 -36.51 -15.69 -13.18
C ARG A 154 -36.48 -14.72 -11.99
N LEU A 155 -37.35 -14.93 -11.00
CA LEU A 155 -37.44 -14.10 -9.79
C LEU A 155 -36.13 -14.12 -8.98
N ALA A 156 -35.47 -15.28 -8.88
CA ALA A 156 -34.17 -15.39 -8.23
C ALA A 156 -33.10 -14.57 -8.95
N ARG A 157 -33.05 -14.61 -10.29
CA ARG A 157 -32.09 -13.81 -11.07
C ARG A 157 -32.37 -12.31 -10.96
N GLU A 158 -33.63 -11.89 -10.96
CA GLU A 158 -34.01 -10.49 -10.76
C GLU A 158 -33.61 -10.00 -9.38
N PHE A 159 -33.87 -10.80 -8.35
CA PHE A 159 -33.41 -10.48 -7.00
C PHE A 159 -31.88 -10.40 -6.91
N ALA A 160 -31.16 -11.37 -7.45
CA ALA A 160 -29.69 -11.34 -7.47
C ALA A 160 -29.15 -10.11 -8.20
N ALA A 161 -29.78 -9.70 -9.32
CA ALA A 161 -29.42 -8.49 -10.04
C ALA A 161 -29.74 -7.19 -9.30
N SER A 162 -30.68 -7.23 -8.33
CA SER A 162 -31.02 -6.09 -7.47
C SER A 162 -30.04 -5.88 -6.30
N ILE A 163 -29.22 -6.90 -5.98
CA ILE A 163 -28.16 -6.75 -4.97
C ILE A 163 -27.06 -5.88 -5.55
N SER A 164 -26.60 -4.88 -4.78
CA SER A 164 -25.46 -4.06 -5.19
C SER A 164 -24.25 -4.95 -5.48
N LYS A 165 -23.40 -4.56 -6.43
CA LYS A 165 -22.12 -5.23 -6.69
C LYS A 165 -20.96 -4.54 -5.99
N ASP A 166 -21.21 -3.40 -5.37
CA ASP A 166 -20.19 -2.65 -4.66
C ASP A 166 -19.75 -3.45 -3.42
N PRO A 167 -18.45 -3.44 -3.11
CA PRO A 167 -17.96 -4.05 -1.89
C PRO A 167 -18.59 -3.41 -0.65
N ILE A 168 -18.83 -4.24 0.38
CA ILE A 168 -19.38 -3.75 1.64
C ILE A 168 -18.21 -3.26 2.50
N ARG A 169 -18.15 -1.94 2.77
CA ARG A 169 -17.20 -1.34 3.72
C ARG A 169 -17.80 -1.32 5.12
N TRP A 170 -17.08 -1.86 6.09
CA TRP A 170 -17.54 -1.97 7.48
C TRP A 170 -16.36 -2.05 8.45
N THR A 171 -16.66 -2.11 9.76
CA THR A 171 -15.64 -2.25 10.81
C THR A 171 -15.93 -3.43 11.72
N VAL A 172 -14.89 -4.11 12.18
CA VAL A 172 -14.98 -5.20 13.15
C VAL A 172 -13.93 -5.03 14.23
N GLU A 173 -14.26 -5.33 15.49
CA GLU A 173 -13.23 -5.37 16.54
C GLU A 173 -12.29 -6.55 16.31
N ALA A 174 -11.00 -6.38 16.60
CA ALA A 174 -9.99 -7.44 16.41
C ALA A 174 -10.38 -8.77 17.08
N ARG A 175 -10.98 -8.73 18.27
CA ARG A 175 -11.46 -9.92 18.99
C ARG A 175 -12.63 -10.65 18.33
N ASP A 176 -13.38 -9.97 17.47
CA ASP A 176 -14.59 -10.51 16.84
C ASP A 176 -14.31 -11.11 15.46
N VAL A 177 -13.13 -10.91 14.88
CA VAL A 177 -12.75 -11.47 13.56
C VAL A 177 -12.96 -12.99 13.50
N GLY A 178 -12.64 -13.71 14.58
CA GLY A 178 -12.81 -15.17 14.67
C GLY A 178 -14.26 -15.65 14.62
N ARG A 179 -15.25 -14.75 14.68
CA ARG A 179 -16.68 -15.08 14.56
C ARG A 179 -17.17 -15.13 13.11
N MET A 180 -16.39 -14.60 12.16
CA MET A 180 -16.77 -14.62 10.75
C MET A 180 -16.90 -16.06 10.26
N SER A 181 -17.92 -16.33 9.44
CA SER A 181 -17.97 -17.58 8.70
C SER A 181 -16.76 -17.69 7.76
N ALA A 182 -16.31 -18.91 7.45
CA ALA A 182 -15.17 -19.11 6.55
C ALA A 182 -15.37 -18.43 5.19
N THR A 183 -16.61 -18.40 4.68
CA THR A 183 -16.97 -17.77 3.40
C THR A 183 -16.86 -16.25 3.45
N VAL A 184 -17.34 -15.62 4.53
CA VAL A 184 -17.20 -14.16 4.71
C VAL A 184 -15.74 -13.80 4.96
N CYS A 185 -15.05 -14.55 5.82
CA CYS A 185 -13.63 -14.32 6.13
C CYS A 185 -12.77 -14.38 4.86
N ALA A 186 -13.01 -15.35 3.97
CA ALA A 186 -12.27 -15.48 2.70
C ALA A 186 -12.54 -14.33 1.72
N ALA A 187 -13.68 -13.65 1.81
CA ALA A 187 -14.04 -12.51 0.97
C ALA A 187 -13.69 -11.15 1.61
N THR A 188 -13.23 -11.15 2.86
CA THR A 188 -12.98 -9.94 3.65
C THR A 188 -11.50 -9.64 3.74
N HIS A 189 -11.12 -8.40 3.47
CA HIS A 189 -9.74 -7.92 3.52
C HIS A 189 -9.67 -6.49 4.07
N GLN A 190 -8.49 -6.07 4.55
CA GLN A 190 -8.23 -4.66 4.82
C GLN A 190 -7.68 -3.99 3.56
N LEU A 191 -7.81 -2.67 3.51
CA LEU A 191 -7.28 -1.85 2.43
C LEU A 191 -6.05 -1.08 2.91
N TYR A 192 -5.23 -0.67 1.95
CA TYR A 192 -4.21 0.33 2.18
C TYR A 192 -4.33 1.45 1.15
N ALA A 193 -4.13 2.68 1.61
CA ALA A 193 -4.23 3.87 0.78
C ALA A 193 -2.86 4.24 0.19
N PRO A 194 -2.83 4.73 -1.07
CA PRO A 194 -1.62 5.35 -1.61
C PRO A 194 -1.23 6.60 -0.81
N VAL A 195 0.06 6.94 -0.79
CA VAL A 195 0.53 8.19 -0.15
C VAL A 195 0.29 9.35 -1.11
N LEU A 196 -0.78 10.10 -0.88
CA LEU A 196 -1.17 11.20 -1.74
C LEU A 196 -0.50 12.54 -1.39
N VAL A 197 0.13 12.64 -0.22
CA VAL A 197 0.86 13.86 0.18
C VAL A 197 2.17 13.97 -0.60
N GLU A 198 2.44 15.16 -1.14
CA GLU A 198 3.71 15.53 -1.78
C GLU A 198 4.46 16.55 -0.92
N LYS A 199 5.71 16.22 -0.60
CA LYS A 199 6.68 17.00 0.18
C LYS A 199 8.01 16.99 -0.59
N PRO A 200 8.11 17.78 -1.67
CA PRO A 200 9.29 17.77 -2.51
C PRO A 200 10.53 18.23 -1.73
N ALA A 201 11.57 17.41 -1.74
CA ALA A 201 12.85 17.63 -1.07
C ALA A 201 14.05 17.49 -2.02
N LEU A 202 13.89 16.76 -3.12
CA LEU A 202 14.92 16.45 -4.10
C LEU A 202 15.42 17.70 -4.82
N ALA A 203 14.53 18.54 -5.33
CA ALA A 203 14.90 19.79 -6.01
C ALA A 203 15.78 20.68 -5.13
N ALA A 204 15.38 20.87 -3.86
CA ALA A 204 16.16 21.61 -2.87
C ALA A 204 17.51 20.92 -2.59
N ALA A 205 17.56 19.58 -2.50
CA ALA A 205 18.80 18.83 -2.34
C ALA A 205 19.78 19.00 -3.52
N ILE A 206 19.27 19.04 -4.74
CA ILE A 206 20.05 19.26 -5.96
C ILE A 206 20.63 20.69 -5.96
N LYS A 207 19.80 21.67 -5.61
CA LYS A 207 20.21 23.07 -5.48
C LYS A 207 21.28 23.27 -4.41
N ASP A 208 21.11 22.67 -3.24
CA ASP A 208 22.09 22.70 -2.15
C ASP A 208 23.44 22.10 -2.57
N ALA A 209 23.42 21.14 -3.50
CA ALA A 209 24.61 20.54 -4.09
C ALA A 209 25.24 21.36 -5.24
N GLY A 210 24.64 22.51 -5.59
CA GLY A 210 25.15 23.43 -6.62
C GLY A 210 24.70 23.12 -8.05
N PHE A 211 23.66 22.31 -8.23
CA PHE A 211 23.11 21.93 -9.54
C PHE A 211 21.77 22.61 -9.81
N ASP A 212 21.37 22.66 -11.08
CA ASP A 212 20.05 23.15 -11.47
C ASP A 212 18.96 22.19 -11.00
N GLU A 213 18.04 22.71 -10.19
CA GLU A 213 16.91 21.97 -9.61
C GLU A 213 15.89 21.53 -10.67
N SER A 214 15.92 22.12 -11.87
CA SER A 214 15.07 21.73 -12.99
C SER A 214 15.31 20.29 -13.47
N HIS A 215 16.51 19.73 -13.24
CA HIS A 215 16.90 18.37 -13.65
C HIS A 215 16.48 17.29 -12.64
N ALA A 216 15.57 17.58 -11.70
CA ALA A 216 15.19 16.64 -10.65
C ALA A 216 14.68 15.29 -11.17
N ALA A 217 13.94 15.26 -12.29
CA ALA A 217 13.46 14.03 -12.89
C ALA A 217 14.60 13.14 -13.42
N ALA A 218 15.57 13.73 -14.14
CA ALA A 218 16.75 13.02 -14.62
C ALA A 218 17.62 12.49 -13.45
N VAL A 219 17.80 13.30 -12.40
CA VAL A 219 18.51 12.88 -11.18
C VAL A 219 17.79 11.71 -10.50
N ALA A 220 16.46 11.78 -10.37
CA ALA A 220 15.66 10.70 -9.80
C ALA A 220 15.79 9.39 -10.57
N TYR A 221 15.72 9.46 -11.90
CA TYR A 221 15.92 8.30 -12.78
C TYR A 221 17.30 7.66 -12.59
N LEU A 222 18.37 8.47 -12.59
CA LEU A 222 19.71 7.95 -12.31
C LEU A 222 19.78 7.31 -10.91
N LEU A 223 19.25 7.95 -9.87
CA LEU A 223 19.23 7.37 -8.52
C LEU A 223 18.54 6.00 -8.46
N GLY A 224 17.49 5.79 -9.24
CA GLY A 224 16.83 4.49 -9.41
C GLY A 224 17.78 3.42 -9.96
N LEU A 225 18.46 3.74 -11.07
CA LEU A 225 19.45 2.84 -11.70
C LEU A 225 20.57 2.47 -10.73
N TYR A 226 21.07 3.45 -9.98
CA TYR A 226 22.12 3.24 -8.96
C TYR A 226 21.66 2.33 -7.82
N ALA A 227 20.42 2.49 -7.37
CA ALA A 227 19.83 1.64 -6.34
C ALA A 227 19.72 0.19 -6.84
N GLY A 228 19.27 -0.03 -8.07
CA GLY A 228 19.18 -1.36 -8.68
C GLY A 228 20.54 -2.04 -8.89
N ASN A 229 21.57 -1.26 -9.21
CA ASN A 229 22.94 -1.75 -9.42
C ASN A 229 23.74 -1.95 -8.12
N ASN A 230 23.16 -1.65 -6.95
CA ASN A 230 23.82 -1.68 -5.64
C ASN A 230 25.13 -0.86 -5.59
N ASN A 231 25.23 0.22 -6.37
CA ASN A 231 26.46 1.01 -6.50
C ASN A 231 26.37 2.37 -5.78
N MET A 232 25.89 2.37 -4.55
CA MET A 232 25.67 3.60 -3.76
C MET A 232 26.91 4.14 -3.04
N SER A 233 28.05 3.44 -3.09
CA SER A 233 29.27 3.81 -2.36
C SER A 233 30.53 3.96 -3.23
N GLY A 234 30.49 3.48 -4.48
CA GLY A 234 31.65 3.44 -5.38
C GLY A 234 31.79 4.63 -6.32
N THR A 235 32.59 4.44 -7.37
CA THR A 235 32.60 5.34 -8.53
C THR A 235 31.25 5.24 -9.23
N ALA A 236 30.76 6.36 -9.76
CA ALA A 236 29.54 6.45 -10.54
C ALA A 236 29.58 5.54 -11.80
N SER A 237 29.24 4.26 -11.63
CA SER A 237 29.22 3.25 -12.70
C SER A 237 27.94 2.42 -12.68
N LEU A 238 27.45 2.04 -13.86
CA LEU A 238 26.25 1.24 -14.04
C LEU A 238 26.61 0.02 -14.90
N THR A 239 26.19 -1.16 -14.47
CA THR A 239 26.31 -2.38 -15.26
C THR A 239 25.03 -2.56 -16.05
N VAL A 240 25.13 -2.50 -17.37
CA VAL A 240 24.01 -2.64 -18.29
C VAL A 240 24.20 -3.86 -19.17
N ARG A 241 23.11 -4.46 -19.65
CA ARG A 241 23.21 -5.57 -20.60
C ARG A 241 23.78 -5.05 -21.92
N LYS A 242 24.76 -5.77 -22.46
CA LYS A 242 25.47 -5.42 -23.71
C LYS A 242 24.57 -5.16 -24.93
N THR A 243 23.38 -5.75 -24.97
CA THR A 243 22.43 -5.59 -26.07
C THR A 243 21.47 -4.42 -25.89
N ASP A 244 21.46 -3.77 -24.72
CA ASP A 244 20.49 -2.74 -24.40
C ASP A 244 20.99 -1.33 -24.77
N GLN A 245 21.08 -1.10 -26.07
CA GLN A 245 21.52 0.20 -26.60
C GLN A 245 20.54 1.32 -26.21
N LEU A 246 19.25 1.01 -26.10
CA LEU A 246 18.23 1.98 -25.70
C LEU A 246 18.45 2.46 -24.27
N LEU A 247 18.77 1.57 -23.33
CA LEU A 247 19.11 1.94 -21.97
C LEU A 247 20.38 2.79 -21.92
N ILE A 248 21.43 2.39 -22.65
CA ILE A 248 22.67 3.17 -22.76
C ILE A 248 22.38 4.59 -23.26
N ASP A 249 21.55 4.73 -24.30
CA ASP A 249 21.21 6.04 -24.87
C ASP A 249 20.36 6.89 -23.92
N ARG A 250 19.42 6.30 -23.17
CA ARG A 250 18.66 7.00 -22.12
C ARG A 250 19.57 7.49 -21.01
N ILE A 251 20.49 6.65 -20.54
CA ILE A 251 21.46 7.02 -19.51
C ILE A 251 22.33 8.19 -20.01
N LYS A 252 22.81 8.13 -21.25
CA LYS A 252 23.56 9.23 -21.86
C LYS A 252 22.76 10.53 -21.91
N ALA A 253 21.49 10.46 -22.32
CA ALA A 253 20.61 11.63 -22.35
C ALA A 253 20.42 12.23 -20.95
N ALA A 254 20.10 11.41 -19.94
CA ALA A 254 19.91 11.89 -18.56
C ALA A 254 21.18 12.52 -17.97
N VAL A 255 22.36 11.94 -18.23
CA VAL A 255 23.64 12.50 -17.78
C VAL A 255 23.95 13.81 -18.50
N THR A 256 23.73 13.87 -19.81
CA THR A 256 23.96 15.09 -20.62
C THR A 256 23.02 16.21 -20.21
N GLU A 257 21.78 15.91 -19.84
CA GLU A 257 20.81 16.87 -19.33
C GLU A 257 21.30 17.50 -18.02
N ILE A 258 21.76 16.68 -17.06
CA ILE A 258 22.21 17.17 -15.75
C ILE A 258 23.55 17.90 -15.86
N LYS A 259 24.48 17.35 -16.66
CA LYS A 259 25.85 17.84 -16.79
C LYS A 259 26.40 17.59 -18.21
N PRO A 260 26.22 18.54 -19.15
CA PRO A 260 26.61 18.37 -20.55
C PRO A 260 28.10 18.08 -20.79
N GLU A 261 28.97 18.53 -19.89
CA GLU A 261 30.42 18.34 -19.94
C GLU A 261 30.90 16.99 -19.37
N ALA A 262 30.00 16.17 -18.81
CA ALA A 262 30.36 14.85 -18.30
C ALA A 262 30.80 13.92 -19.44
N THR A 263 31.92 13.23 -19.25
CA THR A 263 32.41 12.22 -20.17
C THR A 263 31.76 10.88 -19.87
N ILE A 264 31.23 10.22 -20.90
CA ILE A 264 30.54 8.93 -20.77
C ILE A 264 31.37 7.84 -21.44
N GLY A 265 31.92 6.94 -20.64
CA GLY A 265 32.69 5.79 -21.09
C GLY A 265 31.85 4.51 -21.05
N VAL A 266 31.89 3.72 -22.12
CA VAL A 266 31.30 2.37 -22.15
C VAL A 266 32.44 1.36 -22.30
N SER A 267 32.65 0.56 -21.26
CA SER A 267 33.62 -0.54 -21.27
C SER A 267 32.88 -1.85 -21.53
N ALA A 268 33.13 -2.46 -22.68
CA ALA A 268 32.54 -3.74 -23.03
C ALA A 268 33.19 -4.87 -22.22
N GLN A 269 32.37 -5.66 -21.51
CA GLN A 269 32.78 -6.90 -20.87
C GLN A 269 32.17 -8.09 -21.63
N GLU A 270 32.49 -9.30 -21.16
CA GLU A 270 32.04 -10.56 -21.78
C GLU A 270 30.51 -10.70 -21.72
N TYR A 271 29.89 -10.32 -20.60
CA TYR A 271 28.45 -10.54 -20.33
C TYR A 271 27.63 -9.26 -20.12
N ALA A 272 28.28 -8.11 -19.98
CA ALA A 272 27.64 -6.82 -19.72
C ALA A 272 28.52 -5.68 -20.25
N ASP A 273 27.97 -4.49 -20.39
CA ASP A 273 28.74 -3.28 -20.58
C ASP A 273 28.73 -2.49 -19.27
N ILE A 274 29.86 -1.88 -18.95
CA ILE A 274 29.97 -0.99 -17.80
C ILE A 274 29.94 0.43 -18.34
N VAL A 275 28.89 1.17 -18.00
CA VAL A 275 28.78 2.59 -18.27
C VAL A 275 29.38 3.35 -17.10
N THR A 276 30.34 4.21 -17.38
CA THR A 276 31.00 5.09 -16.40
C THR A 276 30.81 6.52 -16.81
N PHE A 277 30.62 7.40 -15.83
CA PHE A 277 30.55 8.83 -16.05
C PHE A 277 31.68 9.46 -15.28
N THR A 278 32.59 10.11 -15.99
CA THR A 278 33.69 10.86 -15.40
C THR A 278 33.50 12.33 -15.63
N ASP A 279 33.86 13.09 -14.61
CA ASP A 279 33.76 14.52 -14.59
C ASP A 279 35.19 15.08 -14.54
N GLU A 280 35.45 16.17 -15.25
CA GLU A 280 36.76 16.84 -15.15
C GLU A 280 36.95 17.43 -13.74
N GLN A 281 35.85 17.78 -13.05
CA GLN A 281 35.87 18.26 -11.68
C GLN A 281 35.82 17.08 -10.69
N SER A 282 36.81 17.00 -9.80
CA SER A 282 36.77 16.10 -8.64
C SER A 282 36.26 16.85 -7.40
N GLY A 283 35.38 16.21 -6.61
CA GLY A 283 34.84 16.78 -5.38
C GLY A 283 33.47 17.46 -5.54
N SER A 284 33.26 18.58 -4.81
CA SER A 284 32.01 19.35 -4.79
C SER A 284 31.73 19.94 -6.17
N GLY A 285 30.70 19.44 -6.85
CA GLY A 285 30.36 19.80 -8.22
C GLY A 285 30.42 18.64 -9.21
N SER A 286 30.90 17.46 -8.80
CA SER A 286 30.85 16.26 -9.65
C SER A 286 29.47 15.58 -9.62
N LEU A 287 29.04 14.98 -10.74
CA LEU A 287 27.78 14.22 -10.81
C LEU A 287 27.75 13.04 -9.82
N SER A 288 28.90 12.37 -9.62
CA SER A 288 29.06 11.29 -8.65
C SER A 288 28.77 11.78 -7.22
N GLU A 289 29.28 12.95 -6.85
CA GLU A 289 29.07 13.53 -5.53
C GLU A 289 27.63 14.02 -5.34
N LEU A 290 27.00 14.58 -6.39
CA LEU A 290 25.57 14.91 -6.39
C LEU A 290 24.72 13.69 -6.05
N LEU A 291 24.89 12.60 -6.80
CA LEU A 291 24.09 11.39 -6.63
C LEU A 291 24.28 10.79 -5.22
N LYS A 292 25.51 10.78 -4.70
CA LYS A 292 25.80 10.32 -3.33
C LYS A 292 25.13 11.20 -2.27
N THR A 293 25.31 12.52 -2.39
CA THR A 293 24.77 13.49 -1.43
C THR A 293 23.25 13.41 -1.37
N VAL A 294 22.62 13.39 -2.54
CA VAL A 294 21.16 13.31 -2.66
C VAL A 294 20.65 11.94 -2.19
N ALA A 295 21.32 10.84 -2.53
CA ALA A 295 20.92 9.51 -2.07
C ALA A 295 20.94 9.37 -0.55
N VAL A 296 21.94 9.96 0.12
CA VAL A 296 22.01 10.03 1.58
C VAL A 296 20.87 10.90 2.12
N LYS A 297 20.67 12.09 1.55
CA LYS A 297 19.64 13.03 1.99
C LYS A 297 18.23 12.42 1.87
N LEU A 298 17.93 11.70 0.79
CA LEU A 298 16.65 11.00 0.58
C LEU A 298 16.50 9.68 1.34
N GLY A 299 17.54 9.22 2.05
CA GLY A 299 17.53 7.97 2.80
C GLY A 299 17.56 6.70 1.93
N ILE A 300 17.91 6.84 0.65
CA ILE A 300 18.04 5.73 -0.32
C ILE A 300 19.26 4.86 0.02
N ALA A 301 20.38 5.49 0.40
CA ALA A 301 21.62 4.78 0.76
C ALA A 301 21.48 3.87 2.00
N LYS A 302 20.46 4.09 2.84
CA LYS A 302 20.15 3.27 4.02
C LYS A 302 18.97 2.29 3.77
N SER A 303 18.55 2.14 2.52
CA SER A 303 17.37 1.35 2.11
C SER A 303 16.05 1.75 2.80
N SER A 304 16.01 2.94 3.41
CA SER A 304 14.81 3.41 4.11
C SER A 304 13.80 4.06 3.16
N MET A 305 14.29 4.69 2.06
CA MET A 305 13.50 5.42 1.06
C MET A 305 12.49 6.41 1.68
N ALA A 306 12.76 6.86 2.90
CA ALA A 306 11.75 7.48 3.77
C ALA A 306 11.23 8.83 3.25
N LEU A 307 12.05 9.56 2.50
CA LEU A 307 11.63 10.83 1.88
C LEU A 307 11.11 10.65 0.45
N LEU A 308 11.52 9.58 -0.23
CA LEU A 308 11.04 9.28 -1.58
C LEU A 308 9.54 8.94 -1.56
N ILE A 309 9.04 8.28 -0.52
CA ILE A 309 7.60 7.93 -0.41
C ILE A 309 6.67 9.14 -0.35
N THR A 310 7.21 10.33 -0.08
CA THR A 310 6.46 11.60 -0.03
C THR A 310 6.96 12.60 -1.07
N GLU A 311 7.88 12.23 -1.96
CA GLU A 311 8.30 13.11 -3.06
C GLU A 311 7.15 13.45 -4.01
N SER A 312 7.36 14.34 -4.98
CA SER A 312 6.34 14.50 -6.02
C SER A 312 6.12 13.21 -6.82
N PHE A 313 4.92 12.99 -7.35
CA PHE A 313 4.59 11.77 -8.12
C PHE A 313 5.56 11.56 -9.28
N LEU A 314 5.86 12.63 -10.03
CA LEU A 314 6.82 12.61 -11.13
C LEU A 314 8.18 12.06 -10.69
N ILE A 315 8.68 12.49 -9.54
CA ILE A 315 9.98 12.04 -9.01
C ILE A 315 9.93 10.58 -8.57
N ARG A 316 8.84 10.15 -7.93
CA ARG A 316 8.65 8.73 -7.55
C ARG A 316 8.62 7.83 -8.78
N GLU A 317 7.89 8.24 -9.82
CA GLU A 317 7.77 7.51 -11.07
C GLU A 317 9.09 7.42 -11.82
N ASN A 318 9.83 8.53 -11.94
CA ASN A 318 11.15 8.53 -12.59
C ASN A 318 12.16 7.67 -11.83
N PHE A 319 12.18 7.74 -10.50
CA PHE A 319 13.02 6.86 -9.68
C PHE A 319 12.68 5.38 -9.92
N LEU A 320 11.39 5.03 -9.91
CA LEU A 320 10.96 3.65 -10.18
C LEU A 320 11.30 3.21 -11.61
N ALA A 321 11.14 4.09 -12.60
CA ALA A 321 11.51 3.80 -13.99
C ALA A 321 13.00 3.42 -14.08
N GLY A 322 13.87 4.20 -13.44
CA GLY A 322 15.29 3.89 -13.39
C GLY A 322 15.63 2.64 -12.57
N LEU A 323 14.84 2.30 -11.54
CA LEU A 323 15.05 1.08 -10.76
C LEU A 323 14.64 -0.19 -11.53
N ILE A 324 13.64 -0.08 -12.42
CA ILE A 324 13.13 -1.17 -13.25
C ILE A 324 14.04 -1.44 -14.45
N ASP A 325 14.56 -0.37 -15.06
CA ASP A 325 15.57 -0.43 -16.13
C ASP A 325 16.91 -1.00 -15.61
#